data_AF-A0A2V9GEM5-F1
#
_entry.id   AF-A0A2V9GEM5-F1
#
_cell.length_a   1.000
_cell.length_b   1.000
_cell.length_c   1.000
_cell.angle_alpha   90.00
_cell.angle_beta   90.00
_cell.angle_gamma   90.00
#
_symmetry.space_group_name_H-M   'P 1'
#
loop_
_entity.id
_entity.type
_entity.pdbx_description
1 polymer ?
#
loop_
_entity_poly.entity_id
_entity_poly.type
_entity_poly.pdbx_seq_one_letter_code
_entity_poly.pdbx_strand_id
1 'polypeptide(L)'
;MTRPALEVADILPTQGDRFLDRYRSSFDFQQLKAFRAIQRCRTAALGGHRDTCLRCGHEAISYNSCIMESFFNSRVRSARCHV
;
A
#
# COMPACT_ATOMS: atom_id res chain seq x y z
N MET A 1 -10.77 -9.10 -10.49
CA MET A 1 -9.99 -9.91 -9.53
C MET A 1 -10.87 -10.16 -8.32
N THR A 2 -11.07 -11.42 -7.93
CA THR A 2 -11.76 -11.75 -6.67
C THR A 2 -10.84 -11.40 -5.51
N ARG A 3 -11.32 -10.56 -4.59
CA ARG A 3 -10.51 -10.16 -3.44
C ARG A 3 -10.24 -11.39 -2.56
N PRO A 4 -8.99 -11.61 -2.10
CA PRO A 4 -8.71 -12.64 -1.11
C PRO A 4 -9.62 -12.47 0.12
N ALA A 5 -9.96 -13.58 0.78
CA ALA A 5 -10.78 -13.54 2.00
C ALA A 5 -10.06 -12.86 3.19
N LEU A 6 -8.73 -12.81 3.15
CA LEU A 6 -7.88 -12.20 4.17
C LEU A 6 -6.71 -11.49 3.49
N GLU A 7 -6.54 -10.21 3.78
CA GLU A 7 -5.39 -9.42 3.33
C GLU A 7 -4.41 -9.15 4.47
N VAL A 8 -3.19 -8.75 4.12
CA VAL A 8 -2.17 -8.34 5.09
C VAL A 8 -2.67 -7.17 5.96
N ALA A 9 -3.48 -6.28 5.41
CA ALA A 9 -4.11 -5.17 6.14
C ALA A 9 -5.07 -5.65 7.24
N ASP A 10 -5.63 -6.85 7.14
CA ASP A 10 -6.51 -7.42 8.15
C ASP A 10 -5.72 -8.11 9.28
N ILE A 11 -4.56 -8.68 8.95
CA ILE A 11 -3.74 -9.47 9.88
C ILE A 11 -2.89 -8.56 10.78
N LEU A 12 -2.22 -7.57 10.17
CA LEU A 12 -1.23 -6.76 10.88
C LEU A 12 -1.75 -5.94 12.07
N PRO A 13 -3.01 -5.44 12.08
CA PRO A 13 -3.56 -4.78 13.26
C PRO A 13 -3.70 -5.69 14.48
N THR A 14 -3.88 -7.00 14.28
CA THR A 14 -4.11 -7.95 15.38
C THR A 14 -2.86 -8.74 15.78
N GLN A 15 -1.99 -9.05 14.82
CA GLN A 15 -0.80 -9.88 15.06
C GLN A 15 0.52 -9.12 14.88
N GLY A 16 0.50 -7.89 14.39
CA GLY A 16 1.71 -7.17 13.98
C GLY A 16 2.68 -6.91 15.14
N ASP A 17 2.16 -6.60 16.33
CA ASP A 17 3.02 -6.35 17.50
C ASP A 17 3.72 -7.62 17.97
N ARG A 18 2.99 -8.75 18.07
CA ARG A 18 3.58 -10.07 18.39
C ARG A 18 4.64 -10.49 17.37
N PHE A 19 4.40 -10.19 16.10
CA PHE A 19 5.35 -10.47 15.04
C PHE A 19 6.63 -9.62 15.17
N LEU A 20 6.49 -8.32 15.45
CA LEU A 20 7.65 -7.47 15.72
C LEU A 20 8.41 -7.91 16.96
N ASP A 21 7.75 -8.25 18.06
CA ASP A 21 8.43 -8.69 19.28
C ASP A 21 9.36 -9.88 19.03
N ARG A 22 8.94 -10.81 18.16
CA ARG A 22 9.75 -11.98 17.82
C ARG A 22 10.84 -11.69 16.77
N TYR A 23 10.54 -10.87 15.76
CA TYR A 23 11.39 -10.77 14.56
C TYR A 23 12.05 -9.41 14.34
N ARG A 24 11.87 -8.43 15.26
CA ARG A 24 12.37 -7.06 15.06
C ARG A 24 13.85 -6.97 14.72
N SER A 25 14.69 -7.84 15.27
CA SER A 25 16.13 -7.87 14.99
C SER A 25 16.47 -8.31 13.56
N SER A 26 15.54 -8.96 12.86
CA SER A 26 15.68 -9.38 11.46
C SER A 26 15.27 -8.31 10.46
N PHE A 27 14.79 -7.15 10.91
CA PHE A 27 14.32 -6.07 10.05
C PHE A 27 15.39 -5.00 9.87
N ASP A 28 15.67 -4.64 8.62
CA ASP A 28 16.32 -3.38 8.30
C ASP A 28 15.37 -2.19 8.55
N PHE A 29 15.93 -0.99 8.68
CA PHE A 29 15.19 0.26 8.85
C PHE A 29 14.09 0.44 7.79
N GLN A 30 14.37 0.17 6.51
CA GLN A 30 13.37 0.35 5.45
C GLN A 30 12.21 -0.65 5.59
N GLN A 31 12.49 -1.88 6.00
CA GLN A 31 11.48 -2.90 6.22
C GLN A 31 10.60 -2.54 7.43
N LEU A 32 11.20 -2.07 8.52
CA LEU A 32 10.46 -1.64 9.71
C LEU A 32 9.59 -0.41 9.41
N LYS A 33 10.09 0.52 8.59
CA LYS A 33 9.35 1.68 8.10
C LYS A 33 8.15 1.26 7.25
N ALA A 34 8.33 0.34 6.30
CA ALA A 34 7.25 -0.19 5.47
C ALA A 34 6.21 -0.93 6.31
N PHE A 35 6.63 -1.77 7.26
CA PHE A 35 5.75 -2.50 8.16
C PHE A 35 4.83 -1.56 8.95
N ARG A 36 5.40 -0.52 9.57
CA ARG A 36 4.64 0.50 10.31
C ARG A 36 3.69 1.29 9.41
N ALA A 37 4.11 1.59 8.18
CA ALA A 37 3.26 2.28 7.21
C ALA A 37 2.04 1.43 6.85
N ILE A 38 2.21 0.11 6.66
CA ILE A 38 1.11 -0.82 6.39
C ILE A 38 0.19 -0.93 7.61
N GLN A 39 0.73 -1.09 8.83
CA GLN A 39 -0.06 -1.13 10.07
C GLN A 39 -0.94 0.12 10.27
N ARG A 40 -0.44 1.29 9.87
CA ARG A 40 -1.16 2.58 10.01
C ARG A 40 -2.00 2.94 8.78
N CYS A 41 -1.94 2.13 7.73
CA CYS A 41 -2.60 2.42 6.47
C CYS A 41 -4.12 2.35 6.65
N ARG A 42 -4.84 3.39 6.23
CA ARG A 42 -6.31 3.44 6.33
C ARG A 42 -7.03 2.91 5.07
N THR A 43 -6.30 2.60 4.01
CA THR A 43 -6.87 1.99 2.80
C THR A 43 -7.14 0.52 3.06
N ALA A 44 -8.41 0.12 2.99
CA ALA A 44 -8.86 -1.25 3.24
C ALA A 44 -8.37 -2.28 2.22
N ALA A 45 -7.77 -1.83 1.10
CA ALA A 45 -7.19 -2.70 0.08
C ALA A 45 -5.72 -2.34 -0.11
N LEU A 46 -4.84 -3.33 0.04
CA LEU A 46 -3.44 -3.21 -0.37
C LEU A 46 -3.30 -3.59 -1.84
N GLY A 47 -2.45 -2.88 -2.58
CA GLY A 47 -2.19 -3.16 -3.99
C GLY A 47 -2.50 -1.97 -4.89
N GLY A 48 -2.76 -2.28 -6.16
CA GLY A 48 -2.97 -1.28 -7.20
C GLY A 48 -4.28 -1.42 -7.95
N HIS A 49 -4.67 -0.32 -8.58
CA HIS A 49 -5.85 -0.20 -9.43
C HIS A 49 -5.40 -0.06 -10.88
N ARG A 50 -6.19 -0.62 -11.79
CA ARG A 50 -6.07 -0.32 -13.22
C ARG A 50 -6.99 0.84 -13.51
N ASP A 51 -6.42 2.02 -13.63
CA ASP A 51 -7.15 3.22 -14.01
C ASP A 51 -7.24 3.28 -15.53
N THR A 52 -8.45 3.51 -16.05
CA THR A 52 -8.66 3.73 -17.49
C THR A 52 -9.05 5.19 -17.71
N CYS A 53 -8.34 5.85 -18.62
CA CYS A 53 -8.69 7.20 -19.03
C CYS A 53 -9.97 7.16 -19.89
N LEU A 54 -11.05 7.77 -19.39
CA LEU A 54 -12.34 7.79 -20.08
C LEU A 54 -12.33 8.56 -21.42
N ARG A 55 -11.27 9.34 -21.70
CA ARG A 55 -11.16 10.15 -22.93
C ARG A 55 -10.37 9.47 -24.06
N CYS A 56 -9.27 8.78 -23.75
CA CYS A 56 -8.40 8.16 -24.76
C CYS A 56 -8.22 6.65 -24.59
N GLY A 57 -8.85 6.03 -23.59
CA GLY A 57 -8.72 4.60 -23.32
C GLY A 57 -7.37 4.17 -22.75
N HIS A 58 -6.43 5.10 -22.50
CA HIS A 58 -5.14 4.77 -21.91
C HIS A 58 -5.31 4.17 -20.52
N GLU A 59 -4.57 3.11 -20.22
CA GLU A 59 -4.60 2.44 -18.94
C GLU A 59 -3.30 2.66 -18.17
N ALA A 60 -3.43 3.02 -16.90
CA ALA A 60 -2.31 3.15 -15.99
C ALA A 60 -2.56 2.29 -14.76
N ILE A 61 -1.49 1.65 -14.25
CA ILE A 61 -1.55 1.00 -12.95
C ILE A 61 -1.17 2.05 -11.90
N SER A 62 -2.09 2.34 -10.99
CA SER A 62 -1.82 3.16 -9.82
C SER A 62 -1.80 2.28 -8.57
N TYR A 63 -1.10 2.71 -7.52
CA TYR A 63 -0.99 1.95 -6.26
C TYR A 63 -1.55 2.77 -5.11
N ASN A 64 -2.23 2.10 -4.17
CA ASN A 64 -2.59 2.70 -2.91
C ASN A 64 -1.30 2.99 -2.12
N SER A 65 -1.09 4.24 -1.72
CA SER A 65 0.07 4.64 -0.93
C SER A 65 -0.28 4.69 0.55
N CYS A 66 0.53 4.07 1.40
CA CYS A 66 0.49 4.28 2.84
C CYS A 66 1.39 5.46 3.23
N ILE A 67 1.01 6.22 4.28
CA ILE A 67 1.79 7.37 4.76
C ILE A 67 3.10 6.86 5.37
N MET A 68 4.21 7.18 4.72
CA MET A 68 5.54 6.99 5.27
C MET A 68 6.03 8.31 5.88
N GLU A 69 6.45 8.28 7.14
CA GLU A 69 7.07 9.40 7.88
C GLU A 69 8.43 9.77 7.26
N SER A 70 8.45 10.33 6.05
CA SER A 70 9.50 11.12 5.38
C SER A 70 9.19 11.20 3.88
N PHE A 71 8.83 12.40 3.41
CA PHE A 71 8.83 12.88 2.03
C PHE A 71 8.59 11.83 0.92
N PHE A 72 7.33 11.45 0.68
CA PHE A 72 6.92 11.03 -0.66
C PHE A 72 5.48 11.49 -0.94
N ASN A 73 5.35 12.57 -1.71
CA ASN A 73 4.07 13.13 -2.14
C ASN A 73 3.44 12.19 -3.18
N SER A 74 2.79 11.14 -2.71
CA SER A 74 2.14 10.13 -3.55
C SER A 74 0.78 10.64 -4.00
N ARG A 75 0.78 11.60 -4.93
CA ARG A 75 -0.43 11.87 -5.69
C ARG A 75 -0.64 10.66 -6.61
N VAL A 76 -1.56 9.77 -6.24
CA VAL A 76 -2.05 8.66 -7.08
C VAL A 76 -2.22 9.20 -8.49
N ARG A 77 -1.31 8.84 -9.41
CA ARG A 77 -1.42 9.27 -10.80
C ARG A 77 -2.48 8.38 -11.42
N SER A 78 -3.73 8.83 -11.39
CA SER A 78 -4.78 8.22 -12.23
C SER A 78 -4.33 8.27 -13.69
N ALA A 79 -4.87 7.39 -14.52
CA ALA A 79 -4.68 7.43 -15.98
C ALA A 79 -5.07 8.81 -16.53
N ARG A 80 -4.08 9.69 -16.65
CA ARG A 80 -4.22 11.02 -17.22
C ARG A 80 -3.96 10.90 -18.72
N CYS A 81 -4.76 11.59 -19.53
CA CYS A 81 -4.36 11.85 -20.91
C CYS A 81 -3.01 12.54 -20.89
N HIS A 82 -2.01 11.95 -21.54
CA HIS A 82 -0.91 12.73 -22.09
C HIS A 82 -1.52 13.58 -23.21
N VAL A 83 -1.88 14.82 -22.88
CA VAL A 83 -2.17 15.87 -23.88
C VAL A 83 -0.84 16.41 -24.35
#